data_AF-A0A5J4PI71-F1
#
_entry.id   AF-A0A5J4PI71-F1
#
_cell.length_a   1.000
_cell.length_b   1.000
_cell.length_c   1.000
_cell.angle_alpha   90.00
_cell.angle_beta   90.00
_cell.angle_gamma   90.00
#
_symmetry.space_group_name_H-M   'P 1'
#
loop_
_entity.id
_entity.type
_entity.pdbx_description
1 polymer ?
#
loop_
_entity_poly.entity_id
_entity_poly.type
_entity_poly.pdbx_seq_one_letter_code
_entity_poly.pdbx_strand_id
1 'polypeptide(L)'
;NDTTSSVGVLIEAKSPVNKTEMVSHENLNVKSFQELVLYYLRERKTGKNLELRYLIITNIYEWFVFDARNFEDTFGKDSNLEKKFNEFENKTSAATTTNTFYKEIAAPAIARHVDKIEYTHFDIRDYEKILCNFDKEDDQRLIALYKFLSPVHLLKLPSVNDNNQLNKEFYTEFLHIIGLEEIKQDNKKLIVRKKEIERDSVSIIENTIERIDAKNKLDNLHVEQFGATREEQLFGIALDLSITWINRILFLKLLEAQIVKYHNGNKDYAFLS
;
A
#
# COMPACT_ATOMS: atom_id res chain seq x y z
N ASN A 1 -1.54 17.03 -6.01
CA ASN A 1 -1.34 17.69 -4.71
C ASN A 1 -2.41 18.73 -4.53
N ASP A 2 -3.46 18.36 -3.81
CA ASP A 2 -4.53 19.28 -3.42
C ASP A 2 -4.08 20.01 -2.14
N THR A 3 -3.88 21.32 -2.24
CA THR A 3 -3.39 22.18 -1.14
C THR A 3 -4.42 22.35 -0.02
N THR A 4 -5.61 21.76 -0.15
CA THR A 4 -6.69 21.78 0.84
C THR A 4 -6.69 20.57 1.77
N SER A 5 -5.87 19.55 1.49
CA SER A 5 -5.79 18.33 2.32
C SER A 5 -5.04 18.58 3.64
N SER A 6 -5.60 18.04 4.73
CA SER A 6 -5.02 18.10 6.08
C SER A 6 -3.68 17.37 6.15
N VAL A 7 -2.73 17.91 6.91
CA VAL A 7 -1.40 17.32 7.06
C VAL A 7 -1.49 15.96 7.77
N GLY A 8 -0.98 14.90 7.13
CA GLY A 8 -0.96 13.54 7.70
C GLY A 8 0.36 13.18 8.41
N VAL A 9 1.49 13.76 8.00
CA VAL A 9 2.81 13.45 8.56
C VAL A 9 3.60 14.75 8.74
N LEU A 10 4.20 14.92 9.93
CA LEU A 10 5.14 16.01 10.20
C LEU A 10 6.57 15.46 10.17
N ILE A 11 7.47 16.17 9.49
CA ILE A 11 8.88 15.78 9.38
C ILE A 11 9.74 16.95 9.84
N GLU A 12 10.55 16.72 10.86
CA GLU A 12 11.64 17.60 11.27
C GLU A 12 12.96 17.02 10.77
N ALA A 13 13.61 17.73 9.85
CA ALA A 13 14.85 17.29 9.22
C ALA A 13 16.06 18.08 9.75
N LYS A 14 17.10 17.38 10.19
CA LYS A 14 18.37 17.96 10.63
C LYS A 14 19.49 17.71 9.63
N SER A 15 20.48 18.61 9.66
CA SER A 15 21.72 18.40 8.91
C SER A 15 22.43 17.15 9.46
N PRO A 16 22.92 16.24 8.60
CA PRO A 16 23.72 15.09 9.02
C PRO A 16 24.98 15.46 9.81
N VAL A 17 25.49 16.68 9.62
CA VAL A 17 26.70 17.18 10.28
C VAL A 17 26.41 17.66 11.71
N ASN A 18 25.18 18.13 11.98
CA ASN A 18 24.83 18.71 13.26
C ASN A 18 24.25 17.66 14.22
N LYS A 19 25.14 16.95 14.91
CA LYS A 19 24.77 15.89 15.86
C LYS A 19 24.15 16.40 17.16
N THR A 20 24.40 17.64 17.56
CA THR A 20 23.94 18.14 18.87
C THR A 20 22.45 18.49 18.89
N GLU A 21 21.88 18.79 17.71
CA GLU A 21 20.46 19.10 17.57
C GLU A 21 19.61 17.86 17.21
N MET A 22 20.25 16.74 16.87
CA MET A 22 19.61 15.49 16.44
C MET A 22 19.39 14.55 17.62
N VAL A 23 18.21 13.91 17.67
CA VAL A 23 17.89 12.90 18.69
C VAL A 23 18.81 11.69 18.60
N SER A 24 19.05 11.04 19.73
CA SER A 24 19.70 9.74 19.79
C SER A 24 18.96 8.80 20.77
N HIS A 25 19.35 7.53 20.80
CA HIS A 25 18.81 6.57 21.75
C HIS A 25 19.06 6.97 23.21
N GLU A 26 20.16 7.67 23.47
CA GLU A 26 20.57 8.12 24.80
C GLU A 26 19.95 9.48 25.17
N ASN A 27 19.62 10.30 24.16
CA ASN A 27 19.11 11.65 24.40
C ASN A 27 18.06 12.07 23.36
N LEU A 28 16.79 11.92 23.74
CA LEU A 28 15.66 12.44 22.97
C LEU A 28 15.42 13.94 23.21
N ASN A 29 15.86 14.51 24.35
CA ASN A 29 15.53 15.87 24.73
C ASN A 29 16.51 16.89 24.14
N VAL A 30 16.48 16.99 22.83
CA VAL A 30 17.28 17.91 22.03
C VAL A 30 16.38 18.75 21.13
N LYS A 31 16.99 19.70 20.43
CA LYS A 31 16.27 20.72 19.66
C LYS A 31 15.31 20.14 18.63
N SER A 32 15.69 19.11 17.86
CA SER A 32 14.80 18.48 16.88
C SER A 32 13.50 17.95 17.49
N PHE A 33 13.56 17.32 18.67
CA PHE A 33 12.35 16.86 19.36
C PHE A 33 11.54 18.03 19.91
N GLN A 34 12.20 19.05 20.46
CA GLN A 34 11.55 20.26 20.96
C GLN A 34 10.80 21.02 19.85
N GLU A 35 11.39 21.08 18.66
CA GLU A 35 10.76 21.59 17.43
C GLU A 35 9.57 20.73 17.00
N LEU A 36 9.73 19.41 16.99
CA LEU A 36 8.65 18.49 16.65
C LEU A 36 7.44 18.63 17.58
N VAL A 37 7.66 18.79 18.89
CA VAL A 37 6.61 19.08 19.87
C VAL A 37 5.91 20.40 19.57
N LEU A 38 6.66 21.46 19.23
CA LEU A 38 6.09 22.74 18.86
C LEU A 38 5.19 22.63 17.62
N TYR A 39 5.68 21.96 16.56
CA TYR A 39 4.93 21.79 15.32
C TYR A 39 3.68 20.95 15.53
N TYR A 40 3.79 19.86 16.28
CA TYR A 40 2.65 19.06 16.69
C TYR A 40 1.58 19.90 17.39
N LEU A 41 1.96 20.68 18.41
CA LEU A 41 1.02 21.49 19.17
C LEU A 41 0.34 22.55 18.30
N ARG A 42 1.08 23.21 17.40
CA ARG A 42 0.51 24.15 16.43
C ARG A 42 -0.48 23.48 15.50
N GLU A 43 -0.12 22.36 14.91
CA GLU A 43 -0.98 21.64 13.98
C GLU A 43 -2.26 21.13 14.67
N ARG A 44 -2.11 20.58 15.87
CA ARG A 44 -3.20 19.98 16.64
C ARG A 44 -4.11 21.00 17.31
N LYS A 45 -3.55 22.01 17.99
CA LYS A 45 -4.29 22.96 18.84
C LYS A 45 -4.69 24.21 18.07
N THR A 46 -3.80 24.78 17.26
CA THR A 46 -4.07 25.97 16.45
C THR A 46 -4.75 25.60 15.14
N GLY A 47 -4.20 24.63 14.41
CA GLY A 47 -4.73 24.14 13.13
C GLY A 47 -5.96 23.23 13.27
N LYS A 48 -6.26 22.74 14.48
CA LYS A 48 -7.33 21.78 14.77
C LYS A 48 -7.28 20.52 13.89
N ASN A 49 -6.08 20.13 13.48
CA ASN A 49 -5.89 18.98 12.61
C ASN A 49 -6.03 17.68 13.41
N LEU A 50 -7.08 16.91 13.08
CA LEU A 50 -7.35 15.61 13.69
C LEU A 50 -6.69 14.43 12.97
N GLU A 51 -6.10 14.68 11.80
CA GLU A 51 -5.70 13.67 10.83
C GLU A 51 -4.21 13.29 10.88
N LEU A 52 -3.42 13.87 11.79
CA LEU A 52 -2.02 13.48 11.98
C LEU A 52 -1.89 11.97 12.26
N ARG A 53 -0.97 11.31 11.55
CA ARG A 53 -0.72 9.87 11.60
C ARG A 53 0.62 9.54 12.22
N TYR A 54 1.68 10.23 11.78
CA TYR A 54 3.04 10.09 12.31
C TYR A 54 3.76 11.43 12.40
N LEU A 55 4.74 11.47 13.28
CA LEU A 55 5.75 12.53 13.38
C LEU A 55 7.11 11.89 13.20
N ILE A 56 8.01 12.57 12.49
CA ILE A 56 9.30 12.01 12.09
C ILE A 56 10.39 13.02 12.40
N ILE A 57 11.49 12.54 13.00
CA ILE A 57 12.76 13.26 13.05
C ILE A 57 13.76 12.48 12.21
N THR A 58 14.48 13.15 11.32
CA THR A 58 15.50 12.49 10.49
C THR A 58 16.68 13.39 10.17
N ASN A 59 17.86 12.81 9.99
CA ASN A 59 19.01 13.47 9.37
C ASN A 59 19.28 12.94 7.96
N ILE A 60 18.25 12.43 7.28
CA ILE A 60 18.27 11.67 6.02
C ILE A 60 18.74 10.22 6.21
N TYR A 61 19.71 9.96 7.10
CA TYR A 61 20.22 8.62 7.34
C TYR A 61 19.44 7.88 8.44
N GLU A 62 19.39 8.48 9.63
CA GLU A 62 18.70 7.97 10.80
C GLU A 62 17.26 8.51 10.81
N TRP A 63 16.32 7.65 11.13
CA TRP A 63 14.89 7.96 11.15
C TRP A 63 14.31 7.56 12.50
N PHE A 64 13.64 8.52 13.15
CA PHE A 64 12.88 8.33 14.38
C PHE A 64 11.42 8.62 14.07
N VAL A 65 10.56 7.60 14.11
CA VAL A 65 9.16 7.69 13.70
C VAL A 65 8.25 7.45 14.91
N PHE A 66 7.40 8.42 15.20
CA PHE A 66 6.50 8.47 16.35
C PHE A 66 5.04 8.34 15.88
N ASP A 67 4.28 7.38 16.42
CA ASP A 67 2.84 7.29 16.14
C ASP A 67 2.12 8.51 16.75
N ALA A 68 1.33 9.22 15.95
CA ALA A 68 0.65 10.43 16.41
C ALA A 68 -0.33 10.16 17.57
N ARG A 69 -0.86 8.94 17.73
CA ARG A 69 -1.70 8.58 18.88
C ARG A 69 -0.90 8.51 20.16
N ASN A 70 0.27 7.87 20.14
CA ASN A 70 1.16 7.82 21.29
C ASN A 70 1.66 9.22 21.64
N PHE A 71 1.94 10.05 20.62
CA PHE A 71 2.31 11.44 20.79
C PHE A 71 1.17 12.27 21.42
N GLU A 72 -0.09 12.05 21.01
CA GLU A 72 -1.27 12.67 21.60
C GLU A 72 -1.45 12.28 23.07
N ASP A 73 -1.31 10.99 23.38
CA ASP A 73 -1.44 10.49 24.75
C ASP A 73 -0.36 11.05 25.68
N THR A 74 0.82 11.29 25.14
CA THR A 74 1.99 11.79 25.89
C THR A 74 1.95 13.32 26.06
N PHE A 75 1.76 14.05 24.97
CA PHE A 75 1.90 15.51 24.93
C PHE A 75 0.57 16.24 24.70
N GLY A 76 -0.31 15.71 23.84
CA GLY A 76 -1.58 16.34 23.50
C GLY A 76 -2.57 16.46 24.66
N LYS A 77 -2.52 15.49 25.59
CA LYS A 77 -3.34 15.42 26.81
C LYS A 77 -2.67 16.03 28.05
N ASP A 78 -1.43 16.52 27.95
CA ASP A 78 -0.76 17.21 29.06
C ASP A 78 -1.32 18.63 29.21
N SER A 79 -2.25 18.79 30.15
CA SER A 79 -2.93 20.07 30.41
C SER A 79 -1.97 21.19 30.82
N ASN A 80 -0.85 20.86 31.47
CA ASN A 80 0.18 21.84 31.83
C ASN A 80 0.94 22.32 30.59
N LEU A 81 1.30 21.40 29.70
CA LEU A 81 1.93 21.74 28.42
C LEU A 81 0.99 22.58 27.56
N GLU A 82 -0.28 22.17 27.45
CA GLU A 82 -1.29 22.91 26.69
C GLU A 82 -1.48 24.34 27.19
N LYS A 83 -1.58 24.52 28.52
CA LYS A 83 -1.68 25.87 29.10
C LYS A 83 -0.47 26.74 28.75
N LYS A 84 0.74 26.23 28.95
CA LYS A 84 1.99 26.96 28.63
C LYS A 84 2.12 27.26 27.14
N PHE A 85 1.72 26.33 26.28
CA PHE A 85 1.69 26.53 24.83
C PHE A 85 0.72 27.65 24.43
N ASN A 86 -0.49 27.68 25.01
CA ASN A 86 -1.45 28.74 24.74
C ASN A 86 -0.95 30.11 25.23
N GLU A 87 -0.27 30.19 26.37
CA GLU A 87 0.35 31.43 26.86
C GLU A 87 1.51 31.89 25.96
N PHE A 88 2.26 30.94 25.39
CA PHE A 88 3.31 31.19 24.40
C PHE A 88 2.75 31.73 23.08
N GLU A 89 1.77 31.05 22.47
CA GLU A 89 1.18 31.44 21.19
C GLU A 89 0.44 32.77 21.27
N ASN A 90 -0.23 33.05 22.40
CA ASN A 90 -0.91 34.33 22.63
C ASN A 90 0.03 35.47 23.05
N LYS A 91 1.34 35.20 23.17
CA LYS A 91 2.37 36.17 23.64
C LYS A 91 2.03 36.78 25.00
N THR A 92 1.31 36.06 25.85
CA THR A 92 0.98 36.49 27.21
C THR A 92 2.01 36.02 28.24
N SER A 93 2.86 35.05 27.88
CA SER A 93 4.01 34.65 28.68
C SER A 93 5.25 35.52 28.41
N ALA A 94 6.21 35.50 29.34
CA ALA A 94 7.54 36.10 29.14
C ALA A 94 8.36 35.38 28.05
N ALA A 95 8.02 34.12 27.74
CA ALA A 95 8.61 33.36 26.64
C ALA A 95 7.94 33.74 25.32
N THR A 96 8.52 34.68 24.58
CA THR A 96 7.98 35.12 23.28
C THR A 96 8.76 34.58 22.08
N THR A 97 9.88 33.89 22.32
CA THR A 97 10.75 33.35 21.27
C THR A 97 10.67 31.83 21.22
N THR A 98 10.87 31.26 20.03
CA THR A 98 10.94 29.81 19.86
C THR A 98 12.04 29.18 20.72
N ASN A 99 13.18 29.85 20.89
CA ASN A 99 14.27 29.37 21.74
C ASN A 99 13.86 29.28 23.23
N THR A 100 13.10 30.26 23.74
CA THR A 100 12.55 30.17 25.10
C THR A 100 11.49 29.08 25.22
N PHE A 101 10.64 28.89 24.19
CA PHE A 101 9.71 27.75 24.16
C PHE A 101 10.45 26.41 24.28
N TYR A 102 11.51 26.22 23.49
CA TYR A 102 12.30 24.98 23.50
C TYR A 102 12.87 24.67 24.88
N LYS A 103 13.48 25.67 25.53
CA LYS A 103 14.17 25.49 26.81
C LYS A 103 13.23 25.43 28.02
N GLU A 104 12.18 26.24 28.04
CA GLU A 104 11.35 26.45 29.24
C GLU A 104 10.01 25.70 29.21
N ILE A 105 9.57 25.26 28.03
CA ILE A 105 8.27 24.61 27.84
C ILE A 105 8.46 23.18 27.30
N ALA A 106 9.07 23.03 26.12
CA ALA A 106 9.22 21.73 25.48
C ALA A 106 10.18 20.82 26.25
N ALA A 107 11.39 21.29 26.57
CA ALA A 107 12.39 20.46 27.25
C ALA A 107 11.90 19.92 28.61
N PRO A 108 11.25 20.71 29.50
CA PRO A 108 10.67 20.17 30.72
C PRO A 108 9.50 19.20 30.47
N ALA A 109 8.72 19.39 29.42
CA ALA A 109 7.64 18.47 29.07
C ALA A 109 8.19 17.12 28.58
N ILE A 110 9.20 17.13 27.70
CA ILE A 110 9.88 15.92 27.23
C ILE A 110 10.52 15.18 28.41
N ALA A 111 11.23 15.88 29.30
CA ALA A 111 11.86 15.28 30.47
C ALA A 111 10.86 14.58 31.41
N ARG A 112 9.64 15.13 31.56
CA ARG A 112 8.58 14.52 32.39
C ARG A 112 8.00 13.23 31.80
N HIS A 113 8.09 13.05 30.48
CA HIS A 113 7.46 11.94 29.78
C HIS A 113 8.46 11.03 29.06
N VAL A 114 9.76 11.18 29.31
CA VAL A 114 10.82 10.49 28.54
C VAL A 114 10.61 8.97 28.48
N ASP A 115 10.16 8.36 29.57
CA ASP A 115 9.91 6.91 29.68
C ASP A 115 8.68 6.43 28.90
N LYS A 116 7.81 7.35 28.46
CA LYS A 116 6.58 7.05 27.69
C LYS A 116 6.75 7.28 26.20
N ILE A 117 7.89 7.82 25.77
CA ILE A 117 8.12 8.16 24.36
C ILE A 117 8.46 6.87 23.60
N GLU A 118 7.47 6.35 22.90
CA GLU A 118 7.64 5.21 21.98
C GLU A 118 7.94 5.69 20.56
N TYR A 119 8.91 5.04 19.91
CA TYR A 119 9.29 5.34 18.54
C TYR A 119 9.85 4.11 17.82
N THR A 120 9.73 4.12 16.50
CA THR A 120 10.46 3.20 15.63
C THR A 120 11.73 3.89 15.13
N HIS A 121 12.86 3.20 15.22
CA HIS A 121 14.15 3.69 14.73
C HIS A 121 14.73 2.77 13.66
N PHE A 122 15.31 3.37 12.62
CA PHE A 122 16.18 2.68 11.68
C PHE A 122 17.19 3.65 11.06
N ASP A 123 18.34 3.12 10.66
CA ASP A 123 19.33 3.81 9.84
C ASP A 123 19.31 3.19 8.43
N ILE A 124 19.11 4.01 7.40
CA ILE A 124 19.07 3.51 6.02
C ILE A 124 20.43 2.94 5.57
N ARG A 125 21.54 3.36 6.20
CA ARG A 125 22.89 2.88 5.88
C ARG A 125 23.08 1.42 6.25
N ASP A 126 22.33 0.91 7.22
CA ASP A 126 22.36 -0.51 7.59
C ASP A 126 21.87 -1.42 6.45
N TYR A 127 21.16 -0.86 5.47
CA TYR A 127 20.62 -1.56 4.32
C TYR A 127 21.52 -1.48 3.07
N GLU A 128 22.62 -0.70 3.10
CA GLU A 128 23.52 -0.53 1.95
C GLU A 128 24.13 -1.86 1.49
N LYS A 129 24.58 -2.69 2.44
CA LYS A 129 25.14 -4.01 2.14
C LYS A 129 24.13 -4.96 1.51
N ILE A 130 22.86 -4.85 1.93
CA ILE A 130 21.77 -5.68 1.41
C ILE A 130 21.46 -5.28 -0.03
N LEU A 131 21.43 -3.97 -0.33
CA LEU A 131 21.19 -3.47 -1.69
C LEU A 131 22.24 -3.92 -2.71
N CYS A 132 23.46 -4.22 -2.27
CA CYS A 132 24.58 -4.58 -3.14
C CYS A 132 24.88 -6.09 -3.18
N ASN A 133 24.12 -6.92 -2.47
CA ASN A 133 24.34 -8.37 -2.47
C ASN A 133 23.43 -9.09 -3.49
N PHE A 134 23.71 -10.37 -3.76
CA PHE A 134 22.91 -11.22 -4.66
C PHE A 134 21.95 -12.15 -3.90
N ASP A 135 21.86 -11.99 -2.58
CA ASP A 135 21.07 -12.87 -1.73
C ASP A 135 19.63 -12.39 -1.62
N LYS A 136 18.72 -13.14 -2.23
CA LYS A 136 17.29 -12.81 -2.25
C LYS A 136 16.60 -13.00 -0.91
N GLU A 137 17.21 -13.68 0.06
CA GLU A 137 16.61 -13.78 1.41
C GLU A 137 16.71 -12.45 2.16
N ASP A 138 17.80 -11.69 1.97
CA ASP A 138 17.99 -10.39 2.62
C ASP A 138 17.02 -9.32 2.09
N ASP A 139 16.47 -9.49 0.87
CA ASP A 139 15.44 -8.63 0.29
C ASP A 139 14.21 -8.49 1.20
N GLN A 140 13.93 -9.46 2.08
CA GLN A 140 12.83 -9.36 3.04
C GLN A 140 12.95 -8.12 3.95
N ARG A 141 14.17 -7.76 4.35
CA ARG A 141 14.41 -6.57 5.18
C ARG A 141 14.19 -5.29 4.40
N LEU A 142 14.59 -5.27 3.12
CA LEU A 142 14.31 -4.15 2.21
C LEU A 142 12.82 -4.00 1.93
N ILE A 143 12.09 -5.10 1.73
CA ILE A 143 10.64 -5.11 1.55
C ILE A 143 9.95 -4.54 2.79
N ALA A 144 10.40 -4.92 3.99
CA ALA A 144 9.86 -4.37 5.24
C ALA A 144 10.08 -2.85 5.33
N LEU A 145 11.30 -2.38 5.06
CA LEU A 145 11.61 -0.95 5.06
C LEU A 145 10.80 -0.18 3.98
N TYR A 146 10.70 -0.73 2.77
CA TYR A 146 9.92 -0.16 1.68
C TYR A 146 8.44 -0.04 2.06
N LYS A 147 7.86 -1.09 2.63
CA LYS A 147 6.48 -1.06 3.12
C LYS A 147 6.29 -0.05 4.24
N PHE A 148 7.24 0.05 5.16
CA PHE A 148 7.20 1.00 6.27
C PHE A 148 7.21 2.46 5.78
N LEU A 149 8.06 2.78 4.80
CA LEU A 149 8.15 4.12 4.20
C LEU A 149 7.06 4.39 3.14
N SER A 150 6.22 3.40 2.82
CA SER A 150 5.19 3.56 1.80
C SER A 150 4.12 4.58 2.22
N PRO A 151 3.48 5.28 1.27
CA PRO A 151 2.35 6.16 1.57
C PRO A 151 1.21 5.45 2.29
N VAL A 152 0.99 4.17 1.98
CA VAL A 152 -0.05 3.35 2.61
C VAL A 152 0.19 3.25 4.11
N HIS A 153 1.43 2.97 4.51
CA HIS A 153 1.78 2.88 5.92
C HIS A 153 1.80 4.27 6.59
N LEU A 154 2.54 5.23 6.02
CA LEU A 154 2.72 6.56 6.62
C LEU A 154 1.43 7.37 6.73
N LEU A 155 0.47 7.17 5.83
CA LEU A 155 -0.83 7.86 5.90
C LEU A 155 -1.91 6.99 6.56
N LYS A 156 -1.55 5.79 7.05
CA LYS A 156 -2.49 4.78 7.58
C LYS A 156 -3.69 4.57 6.65
N LEU A 157 -3.43 4.54 5.35
CA LEU A 157 -4.46 4.25 4.37
C LEU A 157 -4.94 2.81 4.56
N PRO A 158 -6.22 2.52 4.29
CA PRO A 158 -6.63 1.13 4.17
C PRO A 158 -5.65 0.46 3.21
N SER A 159 -5.03 -0.64 3.68
CA SER A 159 -4.20 -1.46 2.81
C SER A 159 -5.04 -1.75 1.58
N VAL A 160 -4.58 -1.31 0.41
CA VAL A 160 -5.14 -1.77 -0.85
C VAL A 160 -4.98 -3.28 -0.80
N ASN A 161 -6.03 -3.98 -0.37
CA ASN A 161 -6.18 -5.41 -0.58
C ASN A 161 -5.72 -5.62 -2.01
N ASP A 162 -4.68 -6.45 -2.17
CA ASP A 162 -3.93 -6.65 -3.41
C ASP A 162 -4.74 -6.23 -4.64
N ASN A 163 -4.18 -5.40 -5.52
CA ASN A 163 -4.77 -5.17 -6.85
C ASN A 163 -4.99 -6.49 -7.66
N ASN A 164 -4.61 -7.63 -7.09
CA ASN A 164 -4.85 -9.00 -7.53
C ASN A 164 -6.00 -9.73 -6.80
N GLN A 165 -6.74 -9.09 -5.88
CA GLN A 165 -8.01 -9.65 -5.43
C GLN A 165 -8.99 -9.54 -6.59
N LEU A 166 -9.12 -10.63 -7.35
CA LEU A 166 -10.11 -10.75 -8.40
C LEU A 166 -11.47 -10.32 -7.85
N ASN A 167 -12.11 -9.36 -8.53
CA ASN A 167 -13.50 -9.07 -8.28
C ASN A 167 -14.28 -10.39 -8.45
N LYS A 168 -14.87 -10.89 -7.35
CA LYS A 168 -15.52 -12.20 -7.33
C LYS A 168 -16.71 -12.29 -8.28
N GLU A 169 -17.46 -11.19 -8.44
CA GLU A 169 -18.57 -11.11 -9.38
C GLU A 169 -18.04 -11.23 -10.80
N PHE A 170 -17.02 -10.43 -11.15
CA PHE A 170 -16.36 -10.53 -12.46
C PHE A 170 -15.81 -11.94 -12.71
N TYR A 171 -15.12 -12.56 -11.74
CA TYR A 171 -14.58 -13.90 -11.89
C TYR A 171 -15.67 -14.95 -12.16
N THR A 172 -16.77 -14.86 -11.42
CA THR A 172 -17.90 -15.80 -11.55
C THR A 172 -18.58 -15.66 -12.91
N GLU A 173 -18.85 -14.41 -13.33
CA GLU A 173 -19.41 -14.12 -14.66
C GLU A 173 -18.44 -14.51 -15.78
N PHE A 174 -17.15 -14.31 -15.58
CA PHE A 174 -16.13 -14.69 -16.55
C PHE A 174 -16.09 -16.22 -16.77
N LEU A 175 -16.11 -17.01 -15.69
CA LEU A 175 -16.22 -18.46 -15.80
C LEU A 175 -17.53 -18.87 -16.50
N HIS A 176 -18.65 -18.21 -16.17
CA HIS A 176 -19.95 -18.45 -16.80
C HIS A 176 -19.89 -18.23 -18.33
N ILE A 177 -19.36 -17.09 -18.79
CA ILE A 177 -19.22 -16.77 -20.23
C ILE A 177 -18.35 -17.81 -20.96
N ILE A 178 -17.28 -18.27 -20.31
CA ILE A 178 -16.40 -19.30 -20.88
C ILE A 178 -17.11 -20.67 -20.97
N GLY A 179 -17.98 -20.99 -20.02
CA GLY A 179 -18.64 -22.30 -19.88
C GLY A 179 -18.02 -23.18 -18.79
N LEU A 180 -17.35 -22.57 -17.81
CA LEU A 180 -16.69 -23.21 -16.69
C LEU A 180 -17.35 -22.83 -15.36
N GLU A 181 -17.03 -23.57 -14.31
CA GLU A 181 -17.43 -23.26 -12.93
C GLU A 181 -16.31 -23.59 -11.94
N GLU A 182 -16.31 -22.90 -10.79
CA GLU A 182 -15.42 -23.22 -9.67
C GLU A 182 -16.15 -24.15 -8.69
N ILE A 183 -15.62 -25.36 -8.50
CA ILE A 183 -16.10 -26.31 -7.49
C ILE A 183 -15.10 -26.45 -6.35
N LYS A 184 -15.60 -26.81 -5.16
CA LYS A 184 -14.75 -27.17 -4.02
C LYS A 184 -14.68 -28.68 -3.88
N GLN A 185 -13.47 -29.23 -3.96
CA GLN A 185 -13.19 -30.65 -3.77
C GLN A 185 -11.93 -30.80 -2.91
N ASP A 186 -11.98 -31.61 -1.86
CA ASP A 186 -10.84 -31.90 -0.96
C ASP A 186 -10.10 -30.64 -0.46
N ASN A 187 -10.87 -29.61 -0.07
CA ASN A 187 -10.38 -28.31 0.38
C ASN A 187 -9.57 -27.52 -0.68
N LYS A 188 -9.64 -27.93 -1.95
CA LYS A 188 -9.09 -27.22 -3.11
C LYS A 188 -10.22 -26.67 -3.96
N LYS A 189 -9.95 -25.52 -4.60
CA LYS A 189 -10.80 -24.95 -5.64
C LYS A 189 -10.35 -25.49 -6.98
N LEU A 190 -11.26 -26.11 -7.72
CA LEU A 190 -11.01 -26.63 -9.06
C LEU A 190 -11.92 -25.90 -10.04
N ILE A 191 -11.36 -25.53 -11.19
CA ILE A 191 -12.13 -24.98 -12.31
C ILE A 191 -12.45 -26.15 -13.24
N VAL A 192 -13.73 -26.40 -13.47
CA VAL A 192 -14.20 -27.54 -14.26
C VAL A 192 -15.22 -27.09 -15.30
N ARG A 193 -15.41 -27.90 -16.35
CA ARG A 193 -16.54 -27.74 -17.27
C ARG A 193 -17.83 -28.05 -16.52
N LYS A 194 -18.88 -27.27 -16.79
CA LYS A 194 -20.20 -27.55 -16.24
C LYS A 194 -20.69 -28.94 -16.62
N LYS A 195 -21.46 -29.54 -15.71
CA LYS A 195 -22.14 -30.82 -15.96
C LYS A 195 -23.07 -30.70 -17.16
N GLU A 196 -23.26 -31.79 -17.89
CA GLU A 196 -23.97 -31.81 -19.17
C GLU A 196 -25.33 -31.09 -19.16
N ILE A 197 -26.13 -31.28 -18.11
CA ILE A 197 -27.47 -30.68 -17.97
C ILE A 197 -27.41 -29.16 -17.71
N GLU A 198 -26.28 -28.66 -17.22
CA GLU A 198 -26.05 -27.27 -16.80
C GLU A 198 -25.15 -26.51 -17.78
N ARG A 199 -24.76 -27.12 -18.91
CA ARG A 199 -23.91 -26.48 -19.93
C ARG A 199 -24.68 -25.35 -20.61
N ASP A 200 -24.09 -24.15 -20.59
CA ASP A 200 -24.61 -23.03 -21.36
C ASP A 200 -24.22 -23.20 -22.83
N SER A 201 -25.19 -23.54 -23.68
CA SER A 201 -24.96 -23.84 -25.10
C SER A 201 -24.33 -22.68 -25.89
N VAL A 202 -24.43 -21.44 -25.38
CA VAL A 202 -23.88 -20.23 -26.00
C VAL A 202 -22.54 -19.82 -25.37
N SER A 203 -22.00 -20.57 -24.41
CA SER A 203 -20.68 -20.29 -23.86
C SER A 203 -19.58 -20.48 -24.91
N ILE A 204 -18.43 -19.86 -24.67
CA ILE A 204 -17.31 -19.86 -25.62
C ILE A 204 -16.81 -21.28 -25.89
N ILE A 205 -16.67 -22.11 -24.84
CA ILE A 205 -16.21 -23.49 -24.99
C ILE A 205 -17.21 -24.32 -25.79
N GLU A 206 -18.50 -24.25 -25.47
CA GLU A 206 -19.52 -25.07 -26.16
C GLU A 206 -19.64 -24.67 -27.64
N ASN A 207 -19.64 -23.38 -27.95
CA ASN A 207 -19.58 -22.90 -29.34
C ASN A 207 -18.33 -23.39 -30.06
N THR A 208 -17.18 -23.37 -29.38
CA THR A 208 -15.92 -23.79 -29.99
C THR A 208 -15.93 -25.29 -30.29
N ILE A 209 -16.44 -26.12 -29.37
CA ILE A 209 -16.64 -27.55 -29.58
C ILE A 209 -17.53 -27.81 -30.79
N GLU A 210 -18.71 -27.17 -30.86
CA GLU A 210 -19.65 -27.32 -31.97
C GLU A 210 -18.98 -26.98 -33.31
N ARG A 211 -18.18 -25.91 -33.36
CA ARG A 211 -17.48 -25.48 -34.58
C ARG A 211 -16.33 -26.40 -34.99
N ILE A 212 -15.62 -26.99 -34.02
CA ILE A 212 -14.56 -27.95 -34.31
C ILE A 212 -15.17 -29.25 -34.86
N ASP A 213 -16.21 -29.73 -34.19
CA ASP A 213 -16.89 -30.99 -34.53
C ASP A 213 -17.58 -30.90 -35.90
N ALA A 214 -18.35 -29.82 -36.14
CA ALA A 214 -19.03 -29.60 -37.43
C ALA A 214 -18.07 -29.48 -38.63
N LYS A 215 -16.83 -29.03 -38.41
CA LYS A 215 -15.82 -28.91 -39.47
C LYS A 215 -14.96 -30.16 -39.62
N ASN A 216 -15.18 -31.19 -38.81
CA ASN A 216 -14.40 -32.43 -38.74
C ASN A 216 -12.87 -32.18 -38.77
N LYS A 217 -12.41 -31.20 -37.98
CA LYS A 217 -11.01 -30.71 -38.03
C LYS A 217 -10.03 -31.47 -37.14
N LEU A 218 -10.45 -32.58 -36.55
CA LEU A 218 -9.63 -33.35 -35.61
C LEU A 218 -8.56 -34.19 -36.31
N ASP A 219 -8.79 -34.59 -37.56
CA ASP A 219 -7.96 -35.57 -38.29
C ASP A 219 -6.50 -35.13 -38.51
N ASN A 220 -6.21 -33.83 -38.41
CA ASN A 220 -4.86 -33.26 -38.63
C ASN A 220 -4.19 -32.77 -37.33
N LEU A 221 -4.76 -33.06 -36.17
CA LEU A 221 -4.26 -32.59 -34.87
C LEU A 221 -3.75 -33.76 -34.02
N HIS A 222 -2.74 -33.48 -33.19
CA HIS A 222 -2.30 -34.41 -32.15
C HIS A 222 -3.32 -34.41 -30.99
N VAL A 223 -4.49 -35.01 -31.23
CA VAL A 223 -5.63 -34.97 -30.30
C VAL A 223 -5.44 -35.81 -29.04
N GLU A 224 -4.57 -36.82 -29.11
CA GLU A 224 -4.28 -37.80 -28.04
C GLU A 224 -3.81 -37.15 -26.73
N GLN A 225 -3.18 -35.97 -26.81
CA GLN A 225 -2.74 -35.21 -25.62
C GLN A 225 -3.90 -34.55 -24.86
N PHE A 226 -5.07 -34.43 -25.48
CA PHE A 226 -6.23 -33.73 -24.91
C PHE A 226 -7.27 -34.67 -24.27
N GLY A 227 -7.09 -35.99 -24.39
CA GLY A 227 -7.98 -36.96 -23.75
C GLY A 227 -8.03 -38.32 -24.44
N ALA A 228 -8.60 -39.29 -23.75
CA ALA A 228 -8.78 -40.64 -24.24
C ALA A 228 -10.06 -40.77 -25.08
N THR A 229 -11.08 -39.96 -24.79
CA THR A 229 -12.35 -39.96 -25.51
C THR A 229 -12.47 -38.77 -26.45
N ARG A 230 -13.29 -38.90 -27.52
CA ARG A 230 -13.56 -37.80 -28.45
C ARG A 230 -14.11 -36.55 -27.75
N GLU A 231 -14.93 -36.72 -26.72
CA GLU A 231 -15.49 -35.61 -25.95
C GLU A 231 -14.40 -34.88 -25.16
N GLU A 232 -13.51 -35.61 -24.47
CA GLU A 232 -12.38 -35.03 -23.75
C GLU A 232 -11.45 -34.28 -24.71
N GLN A 233 -11.16 -34.87 -25.87
CA GLN A 233 -10.32 -34.25 -26.90
C GLN A 233 -10.91 -32.94 -27.42
N LEU A 234 -12.20 -32.95 -27.78
CA LEU A 234 -12.92 -31.75 -28.22
C LEU A 234 -12.91 -30.67 -27.15
N PHE A 235 -13.19 -31.04 -25.90
CA PHE A 235 -13.17 -30.12 -24.78
C PHE A 235 -11.76 -29.54 -24.52
N GLY A 236 -10.73 -30.37 -24.47
CA GLY A 236 -9.36 -29.94 -24.22
C GLY A 236 -8.86 -28.94 -25.29
N ILE A 237 -9.14 -29.21 -26.57
CA ILE A 237 -8.80 -28.31 -27.67
C ILE A 237 -9.59 -27.00 -27.56
N ALA A 238 -10.91 -27.09 -27.31
CA ALA A 238 -11.75 -25.91 -27.18
C ALA A 238 -11.33 -25.03 -25.98
N LEU A 239 -10.99 -25.66 -24.86
CA LEU A 239 -10.49 -24.98 -23.66
C LEU A 239 -9.17 -24.26 -23.94
N ASP A 240 -8.21 -24.93 -24.55
CA ASP A 240 -6.89 -24.35 -24.86
C ASP A 240 -7.01 -23.15 -25.82
N LEU A 241 -7.80 -23.29 -26.88
CA LEU A 241 -8.10 -22.19 -27.81
C LEU A 241 -8.81 -21.02 -27.11
N SER A 242 -9.83 -21.32 -26.30
CA SER A 242 -10.61 -20.31 -25.57
C SER A 242 -9.72 -19.54 -24.60
N ILE A 243 -8.96 -20.23 -23.76
CA ILE A 243 -8.03 -19.62 -22.81
C ILE A 243 -7.00 -18.76 -23.53
N THR A 244 -6.40 -19.26 -24.62
CA THR A 244 -5.39 -18.53 -25.38
C THR A 244 -5.93 -17.20 -25.92
N TRP A 245 -7.09 -17.21 -26.55
CA TRP A 245 -7.68 -16.00 -27.13
C TRP A 245 -8.18 -15.04 -26.07
N ILE A 246 -8.81 -15.55 -25.01
CA ILE A 246 -9.29 -14.72 -23.91
C ILE A 246 -8.12 -14.05 -23.18
N ASN A 247 -7.04 -14.78 -22.92
CA ASN A 247 -5.84 -14.20 -22.30
C ASN A 247 -5.26 -13.06 -23.14
N ARG A 248 -5.28 -13.18 -24.48
CA ARG A 248 -4.84 -12.10 -25.38
C ARG A 248 -5.74 -10.88 -25.28
N ILE A 249 -7.07 -11.06 -25.25
CA ILE A 249 -8.02 -9.96 -25.08
C ILE A 249 -7.85 -9.28 -23.72
N LEU A 250 -7.73 -10.06 -22.64
CA LEU A 250 -7.48 -9.55 -21.29
C LEU A 250 -6.16 -8.77 -21.23
N PHE A 251 -5.10 -9.29 -21.85
CA PHE A 251 -3.82 -8.59 -21.94
C PHE A 251 -3.96 -7.23 -22.63
N LEU A 252 -4.62 -7.19 -23.80
CA LEU A 252 -4.84 -5.94 -24.51
C LEU A 252 -5.69 -4.96 -23.68
N LYS A 253 -6.67 -5.45 -22.92
CA LYS A 253 -7.51 -4.59 -22.08
C LYS A 253 -6.79 -4.06 -20.84
N LEU A 254 -5.92 -4.87 -20.25
CA LEU A 254 -5.01 -4.42 -19.19
C LEU A 254 -4.03 -3.36 -19.72
N LEU A 255 -3.47 -3.57 -20.92
CA LEU A 255 -2.57 -2.61 -21.57
C LEU A 255 -3.28 -1.27 -21.81
N GLU A 256 -4.50 -1.30 -22.35
CA GLU A 256 -5.33 -0.10 -22.52
C GLU A 256 -5.54 0.63 -21.18
N ALA A 257 -5.93 -0.08 -20.14
CA ALA A 257 -6.17 0.52 -18.82
C ALA A 257 -4.91 1.21 -18.27
N GLN A 258 -3.72 0.64 -18.47
CA GLN A 258 -2.45 1.27 -18.08
C GLN A 258 -2.17 2.53 -18.91
N ILE A 259 -2.40 2.49 -20.22
CA ILE A 259 -2.19 3.66 -21.10
C ILE A 259 -3.12 4.81 -20.70
N VAL A 260 -4.41 4.53 -20.48
CA VAL A 260 -5.39 5.54 -20.03
C VAL A 260 -4.99 6.12 -18.67
N LYS A 261 -4.54 5.26 -17.74
CA LYS A 261 -4.05 5.70 -16.41
C LYS A 261 -2.84 6.61 -16.52
N TYR A 262 -1.89 6.31 -17.40
CA TYR A 262 -0.71 7.15 -17.63
C TYR A 262 -1.07 8.54 -18.16
N HIS A 263 -2.17 8.65 -18.92
CA HIS A 263 -2.70 9.91 -19.46
C HIS A 263 -3.80 10.53 -18.58
N ASN A 264 -3.71 10.37 -17.26
CA ASN A 264 -4.63 10.96 -16.28
C ASN A 264 -6.11 10.62 -16.53
N GLY A 265 -6.40 9.42 -17.05
CA GLY A 265 -7.76 8.98 -17.33
C GLY A 265 -8.35 9.46 -18.66
N ASN A 266 -7.55 10.07 -19.55
CA ASN A 266 -8.03 10.45 -20.88
C ASN A 266 -8.42 9.21 -21.70
N LYS A 267 -9.70 9.12 -22.07
CA LYS A 267 -10.29 8.01 -22.82
C LYS A 267 -9.97 8.03 -24.32
N ASP A 268 -9.44 9.13 -24.85
CA ASP A 268 -8.99 9.20 -26.26
C ASP A 268 -7.86 8.19 -26.56
N TYR A 269 -7.20 7.70 -25.52
CA TYR A 269 -6.16 6.67 -25.61
C TYR A 269 -6.70 5.24 -25.44
N ALA A 270 -8.02 5.05 -25.31
CA ALA A 270 -8.65 3.74 -25.37
C ALA A 270 -8.70 3.23 -26.82
N PHE A 271 -8.52 1.93 -27.02
CA PHE A 271 -8.43 1.30 -28.36
C PHE A 271 -9.19 -0.03 -28.49
N LEU A 272 -9.78 -0.53 -27.41
CA LEU A 272 -10.68 -1.68 -27.32
C LEU A 272 -12.09 -1.25 -26.86
N SER A 273 -12.46 0.02 -27.05
CA SER A 273 -13.77 0.57 -26.69
C SER A 273 -14.81 0.31 -27.77
#